data_AF-A0A382JID4-F1
#
_entry.id   AF-A0A382JID4-F1
#
_cell.length_a   1.000
_cell.length_b   1.000
_cell.length_c   1.000
_cell.angle_alpha   90.00
_cell.angle_beta   90.00
_cell.angle_gamma   90.00
#
_symmetry.space_group_name_H-M   'P 1'
#
loop_
_entity.id
_entity.type
_entity.pdbx_description
1 polymer ?
#
loop_
_entity_poly.entity_id
_entity_poly.type
_entity_poly.pdbx_seq_one_letter_code
_entity_poly.pdbx_strand_id
1 'polypeptide(L)'
;MEDYLHECIELLRRAGDDVGRRKKAIQRPRAWSLLPFEWKALAFLAANKAGPEEIGIEAGASPSRSQRIGRRGGRGRVRSIDDRIAGPFDVLASDTPAAYKLAVLCAHKGRFRDSWDSSLDSQMSALRSECEEGIHPVWRKLARETPLVAEMAQFPVIETAVKNIDSGDWVDAACFDPLDRDSLREWLSMELPFGTNSEQDHALQRIRQDLAGGRTRPGMWMRWMRPSLRGLSGEEALLEG
;
A
#
# COMPACT_ATOMS: atom_id res chain seq x y z
N MET A 1 6.53 1.25 0.91
CA MET A 1 5.17 0.98 0.37
C MET A 1 4.87 -0.50 0.30
N GLU A 2 5.78 -1.30 -0.24
CA GLU A 2 5.64 -2.74 -0.37
C GLU A 2 5.52 -3.47 0.97
N ASP A 3 6.25 -3.02 2.00
CA ASP A 3 6.15 -3.55 3.38
C ASP A 3 4.76 -3.38 3.97
N TYR A 4 4.15 -2.20 3.82
CA TYR A 4 2.79 -1.93 4.29
C TYR A 4 1.76 -2.82 3.59
N LEU A 5 1.93 -3.03 2.28
CA LEU A 5 1.07 -3.93 1.52
C LEU A 5 1.24 -5.38 2.00
N HIS A 6 2.48 -5.79 2.28
CA HIS A 6 2.81 -7.11 2.79
C HIS A 6 2.09 -7.36 4.12
N GLU A 7 2.20 -6.45 5.09
CA GLU A 7 1.53 -6.58 6.39
C GLU A 7 0.00 -6.72 6.23
N CYS A 8 -0.61 -5.98 5.30
CA CYS A 8 -2.04 -6.08 5.02
C CYS A 8 -2.43 -7.47 4.45
N ILE A 9 -1.61 -8.01 3.55
CA ILE A 9 -1.87 -9.28 2.85
C ILE A 9 -1.60 -10.49 3.75
N GLU A 10 -0.66 -10.43 4.70
CA GLU A 10 -0.40 -11.54 5.64
C GLU A 10 -1.66 -12.05 6.35
N LEU A 11 -2.60 -11.14 6.63
CA LEU A 11 -3.83 -11.48 7.33
C LEU A 11 -4.84 -12.23 6.45
N LEU A 12 -4.69 -12.23 5.12
CA LEU A 12 -5.58 -12.95 4.21
C LEU A 12 -5.55 -14.46 4.46
N ARG A 13 -4.35 -15.03 4.69
CA ARG A 13 -4.21 -16.47 4.98
C ARG A 13 -4.99 -16.89 6.23
N ARG A 14 -5.05 -16.02 7.24
CA ARG A 14 -5.79 -16.27 8.49
C ARG A 14 -7.30 -16.07 8.34
N ALA A 15 -7.73 -15.26 7.37
CA ALA A 15 -9.14 -14.93 7.15
C ALA A 15 -9.93 -16.03 6.41
N GLY A 16 -9.24 -16.99 5.77
CA GLY A 16 -9.84 -18.05 4.98
C GLY A 16 -10.34 -17.54 3.61
N ASP A 17 -11.42 -18.15 3.11
CA ASP A 17 -11.95 -17.90 1.76
C ASP A 17 -13.12 -16.92 1.69
N ASP A 18 -13.73 -16.58 2.83
CA ASP A 18 -14.86 -15.65 2.85
C ASP A 18 -14.41 -14.22 2.49
N VAL A 19 -14.91 -13.70 1.37
CA VAL A 19 -14.55 -12.37 0.82
C VAL A 19 -14.83 -11.25 1.83
N GLY A 20 -15.92 -11.35 2.59
CA GLY A 20 -16.28 -10.35 3.61
C GLY A 20 -15.27 -10.29 4.76
N ARG A 21 -14.86 -11.45 5.28
CA ARG A 21 -13.82 -11.58 6.31
C ARG A 21 -12.46 -11.14 5.80
N ARG A 22 -12.10 -11.51 4.56
CA ARG A 22 -10.84 -11.11 3.91
C ARG A 22 -10.73 -9.59 3.77
N LYS A 23 -11.80 -8.93 3.28
CA LYS A 23 -11.86 -7.45 3.19
C LYS A 23 -11.70 -6.77 4.54
N LYS A 24 -12.32 -7.33 5.59
CA LYS A 24 -12.15 -6.80 6.95
C LYS A 24 -10.75 -7.06 7.47
N ALA A 25 -10.14 -8.19 7.13
CA ALA A 25 -8.81 -8.56 7.61
C ALA A 25 -7.72 -7.61 7.07
N ILE A 26 -7.73 -7.30 5.77
CA ILE A 26 -6.74 -6.39 5.16
C ILE A 26 -6.82 -4.95 5.71
N GLN A 27 -7.97 -4.55 6.27
CA GLN A 27 -8.20 -3.20 6.82
C GLN A 27 -7.81 -3.07 8.30
N ARG A 28 -7.48 -4.17 8.98
CA ARG A 28 -7.14 -4.15 10.41
C ARG A 28 -5.77 -3.52 10.73
N PRO A 29 -4.70 -3.79 9.97
CA PRO A 29 -3.37 -3.26 10.26
C PRO A 29 -3.31 -1.74 10.14
N ARG A 30 -2.40 -1.10 10.89
CA ARG A 30 -2.13 0.34 10.73
C ARG A 30 -1.49 0.67 9.39
N ALA A 31 -0.76 -0.28 8.82
CA ALA A 31 -0.29 -0.24 7.44
C ALA A 31 -1.42 0.13 6.45
N TRP A 32 -2.67 -0.29 6.70
CA TRP A 32 -3.80 0.06 5.84
C TRP A 32 -4.03 1.58 5.73
N SER A 33 -3.92 2.32 6.83
CA SER A 33 -4.08 3.79 6.79
C SER A 33 -2.98 4.48 5.99
N LEU A 34 -1.77 3.91 5.97
CA LEU A 34 -0.58 4.45 5.31
C LEU A 34 -0.60 4.21 3.79
N LEU A 35 -1.33 3.19 3.31
CA LEU A 35 -1.42 2.91 1.88
C LEU A 35 -2.24 3.99 1.12
N PRO A 36 -1.79 4.46 -0.06
CA PRO A 36 -2.58 5.29 -0.95
C PRO A 36 -3.68 4.45 -1.63
N PHE A 37 -4.61 5.11 -2.30
CA PHE A 37 -5.84 4.47 -2.77
C PHE A 37 -5.60 3.37 -3.82
N GLU A 38 -4.56 3.52 -4.63
CA GLU A 38 -4.19 2.65 -5.74
C GLU A 38 -3.64 1.32 -5.19
N TRP A 39 -2.80 1.40 -4.16
CA TRP A 39 -2.25 0.22 -3.46
C TRP A 39 -3.34 -0.50 -2.66
N LYS A 40 -4.26 0.26 -2.05
CA LYS A 40 -5.46 -0.31 -1.41
C LYS A 40 -6.29 -1.09 -2.43
N ALA A 41 -6.44 -0.59 -3.66
CA ALA A 41 -7.17 -1.29 -4.71
C ALA A 41 -6.55 -2.65 -5.02
N LEU A 42 -5.21 -2.75 -5.13
CA LEU A 42 -4.51 -4.03 -5.33
C LEU A 42 -4.75 -5.02 -4.18
N ALA A 43 -4.66 -4.56 -2.92
CA ALA A 43 -4.95 -5.40 -1.75
C ALA A 43 -6.41 -5.93 -1.78
N PHE A 44 -7.34 -5.12 -2.26
CA PHE A 44 -8.72 -5.55 -2.47
C PHE A 44 -8.87 -6.58 -3.59
N LEU A 45 -8.11 -6.49 -4.69
CA LEU A 45 -8.14 -7.55 -5.72
C LEU A 45 -7.79 -8.91 -5.12
N ALA A 46 -6.77 -8.96 -4.27
CA ALA A 46 -6.40 -10.15 -3.53
C ALA A 46 -7.46 -10.62 -2.53
N ALA A 47 -8.09 -9.68 -1.81
CA ALA A 47 -9.19 -10.04 -0.91
C ALA A 47 -10.39 -10.64 -1.67
N ASN A 48 -10.65 -10.18 -2.90
CA ASN A 48 -11.73 -10.68 -3.77
C ASN A 48 -11.34 -11.92 -4.59
N LYS A 49 -10.07 -12.34 -4.60
CA LYS A 49 -9.55 -13.36 -5.52
C LYS A 49 -9.91 -13.07 -6.98
N ALA A 50 -9.74 -11.80 -7.38
CA ALA A 50 -10.16 -11.34 -8.71
C ALA A 50 -9.44 -12.14 -9.82
N GLY A 51 -10.21 -12.77 -10.69
CA GLY A 51 -9.74 -13.46 -11.89
C GLY A 51 -9.85 -12.60 -13.16
N PRO A 52 -9.28 -13.06 -14.28
CA PRO A 52 -9.51 -12.45 -15.59
C PRO A 52 -11.00 -12.45 -15.93
N GLU A 53 -11.48 -11.47 -16.70
CA GLU A 53 -12.84 -11.51 -17.23
C GLU A 53 -12.98 -12.73 -18.13
N GLU A 54 -13.75 -13.72 -17.70
CA GLU A 54 -14.07 -14.89 -18.52
C GLU A 54 -14.94 -14.44 -19.69
N ILE A 55 -14.50 -14.74 -20.92
CA ILE A 55 -15.33 -14.63 -22.12
C ILE A 55 -16.51 -15.58 -21.90
N GLY A 56 -17.72 -15.03 -21.82
CA GLY A 56 -18.92 -15.75 -21.41
C GLY A 56 -19.10 -17.09 -22.13
N ILE A 57 -18.88 -18.17 -21.38
CA ILE A 57 -19.50 -19.47 -21.62
C ILE A 57 -20.31 -19.74 -20.36
N GLU A 58 -21.61 -19.94 -20.50
CA GLU A 58 -22.53 -20.23 -19.40
C GLU A 58 -22.00 -21.40 -18.54
N ALA A 59 -21.38 -21.09 -17.41
CA ALA A 59 -21.11 -22.02 -16.33
C ALA A 59 -21.30 -21.29 -15.01
N GLY A 60 -22.22 -21.82 -14.21
CA GLY A 60 -22.76 -21.16 -13.03
C GLY A 60 -21.73 -20.85 -11.93
N ALA A 61 -22.15 -19.89 -11.09
CA ALA A 61 -21.53 -19.45 -9.84
C ALA A 61 -20.48 -18.31 -9.93
N SER A 62 -20.86 -17.19 -10.56
CA SER A 62 -20.41 -15.89 -10.04
C SER A 62 -20.98 -15.68 -8.63
N PRO A 63 -20.20 -15.32 -7.60
CA PRO A 63 -20.78 -14.87 -6.35
C PRO A 63 -21.48 -13.54 -6.64
N SER A 64 -22.81 -13.60 -6.64
CA SER A 64 -23.76 -12.49 -6.67
C SER A 64 -23.11 -11.16 -6.28
N ARG A 65 -22.83 -10.32 -7.29
CA ARG A 65 -22.65 -8.87 -7.08
C ARG A 65 -23.96 -8.40 -6.45
N SER A 66 -23.99 -8.33 -5.12
CA SER A 66 -25.11 -7.85 -4.32
C SER A 66 -25.47 -6.43 -4.78
N GLN A 67 -26.35 -6.35 -5.77
CA GLN A 67 -27.11 -5.17 -6.15
C GLN A 67 -28.04 -4.87 -4.97
N ARG A 68 -27.51 -4.20 -3.94
CA ARG A 68 -28.36 -3.53 -2.95
C ARG A 68 -29.03 -2.36 -3.66
N ILE A 69 -30.14 -2.66 -4.31
CA ILE A 69 -31.16 -1.68 -4.71
C ILE A 69 -31.80 -1.19 -3.40
N GLY A 70 -31.13 -0.24 -2.76
CA GLY A 70 -31.63 0.50 -1.62
C GLY A 70 -32.41 1.71 -2.11
N ARG A 71 -33.71 1.73 -1.80
CA ARG A 71 -34.64 2.84 -2.04
C ARG A 71 -34.23 4.09 -1.23
N ARG A 72 -33.25 4.86 -1.70
CA ARG A 72 -33.07 6.30 -1.38
C ARG A 72 -31.95 6.89 -2.22
N GLY A 73 -32.34 7.63 -3.26
CA GLY A 73 -31.54 8.68 -3.91
C GLY A 73 -30.33 8.20 -4.70
N GLY A 74 -30.38 8.40 -6.02
CA GLY A 74 -29.27 8.16 -6.93
C GLY A 74 -27.96 8.75 -6.43
N ARG A 75 -27.06 7.88 -5.97
CA ARG A 75 -25.63 8.10 -6.04
C ARG A 75 -25.14 7.09 -7.04
N GLY A 76 -24.65 7.57 -8.19
CA GLY A 76 -24.21 6.75 -9.32
C GLY A 76 -23.32 5.59 -8.85
N ARG A 77 -23.27 4.51 -9.65
CA ARG A 77 -22.46 3.29 -9.43
C ARG A 77 -21.27 3.61 -8.52
N VAL A 78 -21.35 3.27 -7.24
CA VAL A 78 -20.25 3.49 -6.32
C VAL A 78 -19.10 2.66 -6.86
N ARG A 79 -18.11 3.32 -7.47
CA ARG A 79 -16.87 2.67 -7.91
C ARG A 79 -16.31 1.97 -6.68
N SER A 80 -16.23 0.65 -6.73
CA SER A 80 -15.66 -0.14 -5.66
C SER A 80 -14.20 0.29 -5.47
N ILE A 81 -13.62 0.07 -4.29
CA ILE A 81 -12.20 0.45 -4.05
C ILE A 81 -11.29 -0.23 -5.08
N ASP A 82 -11.67 -1.42 -5.52
CA ASP A 82 -11.04 -2.25 -6.54
C ASP A 82 -11.04 -1.61 -7.94
N ASP A 83 -11.88 -0.60 -8.18
CA ASP A 83 -11.96 0.16 -9.44
C ASP A 83 -11.06 1.41 -9.42
N ARG A 84 -10.33 1.63 -8.31
CA ARG A 84 -9.39 2.76 -8.13
C ARG A 84 -7.94 2.36 -8.39
N ILE A 85 -7.72 1.29 -9.15
CA ILE A 85 -6.38 0.93 -9.63
C ILE A 85 -5.88 2.12 -10.48
N ALA A 86 -4.61 2.48 -10.30
CA ALA A 86 -3.98 3.54 -11.06
C ALA A 86 -4.05 3.29 -12.58
N GLY A 87 -4.13 4.34 -13.39
CA GLY A 87 -4.16 4.23 -14.85
C GLY A 87 -2.85 3.67 -15.40
N PRO A 88 -2.86 2.85 -16.48
CA PRO A 88 -1.65 2.29 -17.06
C PRO A 88 -0.55 3.32 -17.35
N PHE A 89 -0.92 4.43 -18.00
CA PHE A 89 0.02 5.50 -18.36
C PHE A 89 0.53 6.29 -17.16
N ASP A 90 -0.35 6.57 -16.18
CA ASP A 90 0.02 7.29 -14.95
C ASP A 90 1.06 6.50 -14.15
N VAL A 91 0.91 5.18 -14.09
CA VAL A 91 1.83 4.29 -13.37
C VAL A 91 3.17 4.19 -14.06
N LEU A 92 3.18 4.10 -15.39
CA LEU A 92 4.42 4.06 -16.17
C LEU A 92 5.26 5.33 -15.98
N ALA A 93 4.61 6.49 -15.91
CA ALA A 93 5.26 7.78 -15.67
C ALA A 93 5.71 8.01 -14.20
N SER A 94 5.28 7.18 -13.26
CA SER A 94 5.61 7.35 -11.83
C SER A 94 6.95 6.71 -11.44
N ASP A 95 7.57 7.19 -10.37
CA ASP A 95 8.81 6.61 -9.80
C ASP A 95 8.55 5.38 -8.90
N THR A 96 7.47 4.64 -9.18
CA THR A 96 7.10 3.45 -8.40
C THR A 96 7.94 2.22 -8.80
N PRO A 97 8.06 1.20 -7.93
CA PRO A 97 8.81 -0.01 -8.24
C PRO A 97 8.31 -0.71 -9.51
N ALA A 98 9.21 -1.28 -10.31
CA ALA A 98 8.88 -2.00 -11.55
C ALA A 98 7.83 -3.10 -11.31
N ALA A 99 7.94 -3.82 -10.19
CA ALA A 99 6.99 -4.86 -9.79
C ALA A 99 5.56 -4.33 -9.55
N TYR A 100 5.42 -3.13 -8.98
CA TYR A 100 4.11 -2.48 -8.83
C TYR A 100 3.54 -2.09 -10.20
N LYS A 101 4.38 -1.50 -11.07
CA LYS A 101 3.98 -1.11 -12.43
C LYS A 101 3.46 -2.32 -13.21
N LEU A 102 4.22 -3.41 -13.19
CA LEU A 102 3.84 -4.66 -13.84
C LEU A 102 2.54 -5.24 -13.26
N ALA A 103 2.38 -5.26 -11.94
CA ALA A 103 1.17 -5.75 -11.30
C ALA A 103 -0.09 -4.96 -11.71
N VAL A 104 0.01 -3.63 -11.83
CA VAL A 104 -1.09 -2.79 -12.31
C VAL A 104 -1.41 -3.08 -13.77
N LEU A 105 -0.41 -3.19 -14.65
CA LEU A 105 -0.62 -3.51 -16.06
C LEU A 105 -1.25 -4.90 -16.24
N CYS A 106 -0.80 -5.91 -15.49
CA CYS A 106 -1.41 -7.24 -15.49
C CYS A 106 -2.88 -7.21 -15.04
N ALA A 107 -3.19 -6.45 -13.98
CA ALA A 107 -4.56 -6.28 -13.51
C ALA A 107 -5.46 -5.59 -14.55
N HIS A 108 -4.97 -4.57 -15.26
CA HIS A 108 -5.71 -3.92 -16.35
C HIS A 108 -5.89 -4.85 -17.54
N LYS A 109 -4.83 -5.52 -17.99
CA LYS A 109 -4.87 -6.46 -19.13
C LYS A 109 -5.86 -7.60 -18.89
N GLY A 110 -5.91 -8.14 -17.68
CA GLY A 110 -6.84 -9.21 -17.33
C GLY A 110 -8.29 -8.77 -17.13
N ARG A 111 -8.53 -7.50 -16.78
CA ARG A 111 -9.89 -6.95 -16.59
C ARG A 111 -10.48 -6.30 -17.83
N PHE A 112 -9.64 -5.74 -18.69
CA PHE A 112 -10.04 -4.96 -19.86
C PHE A 112 -9.40 -5.53 -21.12
N ARG A 113 -9.59 -6.83 -21.35
CA ARG A 113 -8.95 -7.52 -22.48
C ARG A 113 -9.34 -6.94 -23.84
N ASP A 114 -10.60 -6.52 -23.98
CA ASP A 114 -11.16 -6.01 -25.24
C ASP A 114 -10.71 -4.57 -25.57
N SER A 115 -10.35 -3.79 -24.55
CA SER A 115 -9.88 -2.40 -24.70
C SER A 115 -8.40 -2.25 -24.35
N TRP A 116 -7.65 -3.34 -24.36
CA TRP A 116 -6.22 -3.32 -24.07
C TRP A 116 -5.44 -2.74 -25.25
N ASP A 117 -4.54 -1.81 -24.95
CA ASP A 117 -3.63 -1.26 -25.94
C ASP A 117 -2.38 -2.14 -26.07
N SER A 118 -2.20 -2.78 -27.23
CA SER A 118 -1.04 -3.62 -27.53
C SER A 118 0.30 -2.86 -27.47
N SER A 119 0.30 -1.53 -27.57
CA SER A 119 1.52 -0.73 -27.43
C SER A 119 2.18 -0.93 -26.05
N LEU A 120 1.37 -1.18 -25.03
CA LEU A 120 1.81 -1.41 -23.64
C LEU A 120 2.49 -2.77 -23.45
N ASP A 121 2.33 -3.73 -24.37
CA ASP A 121 2.96 -5.05 -24.25
C ASP A 121 4.49 -4.95 -24.35
N SER A 122 5.01 -3.97 -25.11
CA SER A 122 6.45 -3.68 -25.16
C SER A 122 6.98 -3.22 -23.80
N GLN A 123 6.24 -2.32 -23.12
CA GLN A 123 6.59 -1.79 -21.82
C GLN A 123 6.46 -2.84 -20.71
N MET A 124 5.42 -3.68 -20.77
CA MET A 124 5.31 -4.84 -19.87
C MET A 124 6.52 -5.75 -20.01
N SER A 125 7.01 -5.99 -21.22
CA SER A 125 8.16 -6.87 -21.44
C SER A 125 9.45 -6.28 -20.87
N ALA A 126 9.66 -4.97 -20.99
CA ALA A 126 10.77 -4.28 -20.33
C ALA A 126 10.69 -4.41 -18.79
N LEU A 127 9.51 -4.18 -18.21
CA LEU A 127 9.29 -4.32 -16.77
C LEU A 127 9.49 -5.75 -16.27
N ARG A 128 9.19 -6.78 -17.09
CA ARG A 128 9.49 -8.18 -16.75
C ARG A 128 10.98 -8.41 -16.58
N SER A 129 11.79 -7.89 -17.50
CA SER A 129 13.25 -7.99 -17.43
C SER A 129 13.81 -7.29 -16.19
N GLU A 130 13.27 -6.13 -15.80
CA GLU A 130 13.63 -5.50 -14.52
C GLU A 130 13.21 -6.36 -13.32
N CYS A 131 12.04 -7.01 -13.36
CA CYS A 131 11.59 -7.90 -12.29
C CYS A 131 12.41 -9.19 -12.16
N GLU A 132 13.17 -9.60 -13.19
CA GLU A 132 14.10 -10.73 -13.11
C GLU A 132 15.28 -10.45 -12.18
N GLU A 133 15.63 -9.18 -11.98
CA GLU A 133 16.66 -8.78 -10.98
C GLU A 133 16.20 -9.11 -9.56
N GLY A 134 14.89 -9.10 -9.32
CA GLY A 134 14.28 -9.54 -8.07
C GLY A 134 13.14 -8.63 -7.61
N ILE A 135 12.17 -9.24 -6.94
CA ILE A 135 10.94 -8.57 -6.49
C ILE A 135 10.75 -8.69 -4.98
N HIS A 136 10.05 -7.72 -4.40
CA HIS A 136 9.63 -7.77 -3.01
C HIS A 136 8.75 -9.02 -2.72
N PRO A 137 8.89 -9.70 -1.57
CA PRO A 137 8.13 -10.91 -1.22
C PRO A 137 6.60 -10.76 -1.32
N VAL A 138 6.10 -9.53 -1.14
CA VAL A 138 4.67 -9.20 -1.22
C VAL A 138 4.05 -9.60 -2.55
N TRP A 139 4.77 -9.43 -3.67
CA TRP A 139 4.22 -9.68 -5.00
C TRP A 139 3.98 -11.16 -5.24
N ARG A 140 4.87 -12.03 -4.74
CA ARG A 140 4.65 -13.47 -4.76
C ARG A 140 3.44 -13.88 -3.92
N LYS A 141 3.20 -13.21 -2.79
CA LYS A 141 2.00 -13.47 -1.96
C LYS A 141 0.75 -12.98 -2.67
N LEU A 142 0.79 -11.79 -3.25
CA LEU A 142 -0.30 -11.21 -4.02
C LEU A 142 -0.69 -12.11 -5.21
N ALA A 143 0.30 -12.64 -5.94
CA ALA A 143 0.12 -13.55 -7.07
C ALA A 143 -0.62 -14.84 -6.70
N ARG A 144 -0.37 -15.38 -5.49
CA ARG A 144 -1.08 -16.57 -4.98
C ARG A 144 -2.55 -16.28 -4.67
N GLU A 145 -2.85 -15.07 -4.22
CA GLU A 145 -4.20 -14.67 -3.84
C GLU A 145 -5.02 -14.13 -5.02
N THR A 146 -4.37 -13.68 -6.10
CA THR A 146 -5.03 -13.01 -7.25
C THR A 146 -4.55 -13.58 -8.59
N PRO A 147 -5.40 -14.35 -9.31
CA PRO A 147 -5.04 -14.88 -10.63
C PRO A 147 -4.63 -13.81 -11.66
N LEU A 148 -5.19 -12.59 -11.58
CA LEU A 148 -4.82 -11.47 -12.47
C LEU A 148 -3.33 -11.13 -12.45
N VAL A 149 -2.64 -11.43 -11.35
CA VAL A 149 -1.25 -11.05 -11.11
C VAL A 149 -0.38 -12.30 -10.88
N ALA A 150 -0.86 -13.47 -11.33
CA ALA A 150 -0.21 -14.77 -11.09
C ALA A 150 1.22 -14.84 -11.65
N GLU A 151 1.50 -14.10 -12.73
CA GLU A 151 2.83 -14.02 -13.36
C GLU A 151 3.91 -13.60 -12.36
N MET A 152 3.57 -12.74 -11.39
CA MET A 152 4.53 -12.24 -10.40
C MET A 152 5.12 -13.36 -9.51
N ALA A 153 4.50 -14.55 -9.47
CA ALA A 153 5.05 -15.69 -8.73
C ALA A 153 6.32 -16.28 -9.36
N GLN A 154 6.60 -15.99 -10.64
CA GLN A 154 7.72 -16.55 -11.40
C GLN A 154 9.04 -15.84 -11.10
N PHE A 155 9.00 -14.58 -10.68
CA PHE A 155 10.20 -13.78 -10.44
C PHE A 155 10.92 -14.17 -9.12
N PRO A 156 12.26 -14.02 -9.07
CA PRO A 156 13.03 -14.26 -7.85
C PRO A 156 12.67 -13.23 -6.77
N VAL A 157 12.70 -13.64 -5.50
CA VAL A 157 12.38 -12.74 -4.38
C VAL A 157 13.65 -12.37 -3.66
N ILE A 158 13.82 -11.09 -3.38
CA ILE A 158 14.98 -10.53 -2.67
C ILE A 158 14.50 -9.95 -1.34
N GLU A 159 15.30 -10.10 -0.29
CA GLU A 159 15.05 -9.46 1.00
C GLU A 159 15.24 -7.95 0.89
N THR A 160 14.36 -7.18 1.53
CA THR A 160 14.43 -5.73 1.50
C THR A 160 15.74 -5.25 2.09
N ALA A 161 16.47 -4.42 1.32
CA ALA A 161 17.68 -3.80 1.81
C ALA A 161 17.35 -2.91 3.03
N VAL A 162 18.10 -3.10 4.12
CA VAL A 162 18.02 -2.22 5.28
C VAL A 162 18.44 -0.83 4.84
N LYS A 163 17.57 0.17 5.02
CA LYS A 163 17.93 1.57 4.79
C LYS A 163 19.11 1.92 5.70
N ASN A 164 20.24 2.24 5.09
CA ASN A 164 21.42 2.75 5.78
C ASN A 164 21.75 4.10 5.16
N ILE A 165 21.04 5.12 5.65
CA ILE A 165 21.23 6.51 5.26
C ILE A 165 22.13 7.14 6.33
N ASP A 166 23.04 8.02 5.92
CA ASP A 166 23.83 8.79 6.87
C ASP A 166 22.91 9.63 7.76
N SER A 167 23.01 9.43 9.07
CA SER A 167 22.13 10.04 10.06
C SER A 167 22.60 11.40 10.54
N GLY A 168 23.81 11.83 10.16
CA GLY A 168 24.40 13.09 10.60
C GLY A 168 23.48 14.29 10.41
N ASP A 169 22.99 14.49 9.19
CA ASP A 169 22.08 15.60 8.86
C ASP A 169 20.79 15.57 9.68
N TRP A 170 20.27 14.38 9.96
CA TRP A 170 19.02 14.21 10.72
C TRP A 170 19.21 14.50 12.22
N VAL A 171 20.35 14.10 12.78
CA VAL A 171 20.72 14.38 14.18
C VAL A 171 21.02 15.86 14.36
N ASP A 172 21.75 16.48 13.43
CA ASP A 172 22.06 17.91 13.49
C ASP A 172 20.79 18.77 13.38
N ALA A 173 19.88 18.38 12.49
CA ALA A 173 18.57 19.02 12.36
C ALA A 173 17.65 18.82 13.57
N ALA A 174 17.97 17.90 14.49
CA ALA A 174 17.21 17.73 15.74
C ALA A 174 17.50 18.83 16.78
N CYS A 175 18.50 19.69 16.55
CA CYS A 175 18.88 20.78 17.45
C CYS A 175 18.00 22.03 17.28
N PHE A 176 16.74 21.95 17.72
CA PHE A 176 15.79 23.07 17.75
C PHE A 176 14.99 23.08 19.06
N ASP A 177 14.25 24.16 19.34
CA ASP A 177 13.32 24.21 20.47
C ASP A 177 12.12 23.28 20.20
N PRO A 178 11.88 22.21 20.97
CA PRO A 178 10.75 21.30 20.75
C PRO A 178 9.37 21.98 20.83
N LEU A 179 9.28 23.18 21.42
CA LEU A 179 8.07 23.98 21.46
C LEU A 179 7.86 24.78 20.16
N ASP A 180 8.90 24.96 19.35
CA ASP A 180 8.79 25.51 18.00
C ASP A 180 8.20 24.47 17.05
N ARG A 181 6.95 24.71 16.69
CA ARG A 181 6.13 23.80 15.89
C ARG A 181 6.57 23.78 14.43
N ASP A 182 7.10 24.89 13.94
CA ASP A 182 7.52 24.98 12.54
C ASP A 182 8.82 24.18 12.35
N SER A 183 9.80 24.35 13.25
CA SER A 183 11.02 23.52 13.26
C SER A 183 10.71 22.04 13.51
N LEU A 184 9.83 21.71 14.46
CA LEU A 184 9.42 20.32 14.70
C LEU A 184 8.78 19.70 13.46
N ARG A 185 7.94 20.46 12.74
CA ARG A 185 7.30 20.00 11.51
C ARG A 185 8.34 19.77 10.41
N GLU A 186 9.31 20.67 10.26
CA GLU A 186 10.38 20.55 9.28
C GLU A 186 11.24 19.32 9.55
N TRP A 187 11.73 19.15 10.77
CA TRP A 187 12.51 17.99 11.18
C TRP A 187 11.73 16.69 11.00
N LEU A 188 10.48 16.63 11.48
CA LEU A 188 9.64 15.46 11.26
C LEU A 188 9.34 15.22 9.79
N SER A 189 9.48 16.18 8.88
CA SER A 189 9.23 16.01 7.43
C SER A 189 10.42 15.45 6.67
N MET A 190 11.60 15.40 7.28
CA MET A 190 12.80 14.78 6.72
C MET A 190 12.61 13.27 6.51
N GLU A 191 13.44 12.67 5.64
CA GLU A 191 13.51 11.21 5.53
C GLU A 191 14.18 10.65 6.79
N LEU A 192 13.57 9.60 7.36
CA LEU A 192 14.12 8.93 8.54
C LEU A 192 15.33 8.08 8.10
N PRO A 193 16.47 8.15 8.82
CA PRO A 193 17.67 7.40 8.44
C PRO A 193 17.59 5.91 8.75
N PHE A 194 16.58 5.49 9.53
CA PHE A 194 16.36 4.12 9.98
C PHE A 194 15.02 3.55 9.48
N GLY A 195 14.88 2.23 9.59
CA GLY A 195 13.65 1.52 9.24
C GLY A 195 12.62 1.55 10.36
N THR A 196 11.46 2.14 10.11
CA THR A 196 10.31 2.15 11.03
C THR A 196 9.31 1.04 10.73
N ASN A 197 8.51 0.69 11.73
CA ASN A 197 7.36 -0.20 11.56
C ASN A 197 6.05 0.59 11.35
N SER A 198 5.01 -0.09 10.88
CA SER A 198 3.74 0.56 10.52
C SER A 198 3.01 1.22 11.71
N GLU A 199 3.24 0.77 12.94
CA GLU A 199 2.69 1.39 14.15
C GLU A 199 3.40 2.72 14.46
N GLN A 200 4.73 2.77 14.31
CA GLN A 200 5.55 3.96 14.42
C GLN A 200 5.19 4.98 13.32
N ASP A 201 5.16 4.55 12.07
CA ASP A 201 4.83 5.41 10.92
C ASP A 201 3.42 6.00 11.03
N HIS A 202 2.47 5.20 11.49
CA HIS A 202 1.12 5.67 11.71
C HIS A 202 1.04 6.70 12.85
N ALA A 203 1.80 6.53 13.93
CA ALA A 203 1.88 7.53 15.00
C ALA A 203 2.50 8.84 14.48
N LEU A 204 3.62 8.76 13.76
CA LEU A 204 4.31 9.91 13.15
C LEU A 204 3.41 10.64 12.14
N GLN A 205 2.69 9.90 11.29
CA GLN A 205 1.77 10.49 10.32
C GLN A 205 0.65 11.29 11.01
N ARG A 206 0.11 10.79 12.13
CA ARG A 206 -0.91 11.51 12.90
C ARG A 206 -0.37 12.79 13.53
N ILE A 207 0.86 12.76 14.04
CA ILE A 207 1.53 13.94 14.59
C ILE A 207 1.76 14.97 13.48
N ARG A 208 2.31 14.56 12.33
CA ARG A 208 2.49 15.41 11.14
C ARG A 208 1.17 16.07 10.69
N GLN A 209 0.07 15.32 10.65
CA GLN A 209 -1.24 15.86 10.29
C GLN A 209 -1.79 16.86 11.31
N ASP A 210 -1.58 16.60 12.61
CA ASP A 210 -2.02 17.49 13.69
C ASP A 210 -1.20 18.79 13.70
N LEU A 211 0.10 18.71 13.38
CA LEU A 211 0.99 19.86 13.12
C LEU A 211 0.54 20.69 11.92
N ALA A 212 0.20 20.04 10.80
CA ALA A 212 -0.29 20.72 9.60
C ALA A 212 -1.66 21.37 9.79
N GLY A 213 -2.49 20.83 10.70
CA GLY A 213 -3.86 21.30 10.96
C GLY A 213 -3.98 22.60 11.76
N GLY A 214 -2.88 23.23 12.17
CA GLY A 214 -2.84 24.53 12.86
C GLY A 214 -3.33 24.54 14.32
N ARG A 215 -4.12 23.53 14.74
CA ARG A 215 -4.55 23.32 16.13
C ARG A 215 -3.90 22.07 16.69
N THR A 216 -2.65 22.21 17.14
CA THR A 216 -1.90 21.12 17.73
C THR A 216 -2.48 20.71 19.08
N ARG A 217 -2.49 19.40 19.34
CA ARG A 217 -2.96 18.80 20.58
C ARG A 217 -1.85 17.94 21.18
N PRO A 218 -0.83 18.54 21.81
CA PRO A 218 0.32 17.80 22.35
C PRO A 218 -0.06 16.68 23.31
N GLY A 219 -1.13 16.87 24.11
CA GLY A 219 -1.66 15.83 25.00
C GLY A 219 -2.14 14.56 24.28
N MET A 220 -2.54 14.66 23.01
CA MET A 220 -2.89 13.51 22.18
C MET A 220 -1.67 12.80 21.61
N TRP A 221 -0.55 13.50 21.40
CA TRP A 221 0.67 12.91 20.85
C TRP A 221 1.22 11.86 21.80
N MET A 222 1.24 12.14 23.11
CA MET A 222 1.61 11.16 24.14
C MET A 222 0.80 9.86 24.08
N ARG A 223 -0.46 9.96 23.66
CA ARG A 223 -1.33 8.78 23.49
C ARG A 223 -1.05 8.05 22.18
N TRP A 224 -0.64 8.74 21.12
CA TRP A 224 -0.30 8.12 19.83
C TRP A 224 1.09 7.49 19.86
N MET A 225 2.03 8.11 20.56
CA MET A 225 3.38 7.59 20.77
C MET A 225 3.41 6.33 21.63
N ARG A 226 2.40 6.09 22.48
CA ARG A 226 2.33 4.89 23.32
C ARG A 226 1.54 3.77 22.62
N PRO A 227 2.08 2.54 22.49
CA PRO A 227 3.42 2.09 22.86
C PRO A 227 4.48 2.23 21.75
N SER A 228 4.09 2.65 20.55
CA SER A 228 4.86 2.46 19.31
C SER A 228 6.20 3.20 19.26
N LEU A 229 6.31 4.36 19.90
CA LEU A 229 7.48 5.24 19.93
C LEU A 229 8.04 5.32 21.37
N ARG A 230 8.23 4.16 22.02
CA ARG A 230 8.78 4.03 23.37
C ARG A 230 9.76 2.86 23.44
N GLY A 231 10.83 3.02 24.19
CA GLY A 231 11.91 2.04 24.29
C GLY A 231 12.80 1.93 23.04
N LEU A 232 12.82 2.98 22.23
CA LEU A 232 13.68 3.14 21.06
C LEU A 232 15.14 3.32 21.49
N SER A 233 16.07 2.91 20.62
CA SER A 233 17.50 2.92 20.90
C SER A 233 18.28 3.60 19.78
N GLY A 234 19.44 4.16 20.10
CA GLY A 234 20.28 4.87 19.12
C GLY A 234 19.61 6.15 18.65
N GLU A 235 19.65 6.39 17.35
CA GLU A 235 19.07 7.57 16.70
C GLU A 235 17.56 7.66 16.86
N GLU A 236 16.87 6.51 16.84
CA GLU A 236 15.41 6.44 17.00
C GLU A 236 14.93 7.04 18.34
N ALA A 237 15.79 7.06 19.36
CA ALA A 237 15.47 7.63 20.67
C ALA A 237 15.16 9.13 20.62
N LEU A 238 15.61 9.85 19.59
CA LEU A 238 15.26 11.27 19.41
C LEU A 238 13.75 11.46 19.17
N LEU A 239 13.02 10.43 18.74
CA LEU A 239 11.55 10.49 18.61
C LEU A 239 10.80 10.37 19.95
N GLU A 240 11.48 10.03 21.04
CA GLU A 240 10.86 9.94 22.37
C GLU A 240 10.88 11.25 23.18
N GLY A 241 11.72 12.20 22.74
CA GLY A 241 12.11 13.43 23.42
C GLY A 241 10.99 14.46 23.54
#